data_AF-A0A2T6DRA3-F1
#
_entry.id   AF-A0A2T6DRA3-F1
#
_cell.length_a   1.000
_cell.length_b   1.000
_cell.length_c   1.000
_cell.angle_alpha   90.00
_cell.angle_beta   90.00
_cell.angle_gamma   90.00
#
_symmetry.space_group_name_H-M   'P 1'
#
loop_
_entity.id
_entity.type
_entity.pdbx_description
1 polymer ?
#
loop_
_entity_poly.entity_id
_entity_poly.type
_entity_poly.pdbx_seq_one_letter_code
_entity_poly.pdbx_strand_id
1 'polypeptide(L)'
;MNSALRILRALLATSFLFALGCTRTPFADRPISAATPDDFAEWRTRLGAEATEDQWRDFDMAVQELKIKVMAERGNSAKDVLDEGMRGKINGKTLREALVLGFEARRERLERERAEVQARIDHDSRLVTKPDTASSAYVASVKRADSDRRDLLTREVAEVNEKLAGWGVAPANVAQAPGKTGPAATGTPVASQDTH
;
A
#
# COMPACT_ATOMS: atom_id res chain seq x y z
N MET A 1 -58.44 11.29 36.46
CA MET A 1 -58.10 10.81 35.09
C MET A 1 -56.67 11.14 34.63
N ASN A 2 -55.87 11.95 35.35
CA ASN A 2 -54.53 12.34 34.88
C ASN A 2 -53.39 11.34 35.21
N SER A 3 -53.61 10.40 36.13
CA SER A 3 -52.57 9.45 36.57
C SER A 3 -52.36 8.29 35.59
N ALA A 4 -53.42 7.83 34.92
CA ALA A 4 -53.34 6.74 33.92
C ALA A 4 -52.54 7.17 32.68
N LEU A 5 -52.64 8.44 32.27
CA LEU A 5 -51.90 8.99 31.13
C LEU A 5 -50.39 9.14 31.40
N ARG A 6 -50.00 9.30 32.68
CA ARG A 6 -48.59 9.38 33.10
C ARG A 6 -47.91 8.00 33.11
N ILE A 7 -48.62 6.97 33.55
CA ILE A 7 -48.12 5.58 33.56
C ILE A 7 -47.97 5.06 32.13
N LEU A 8 -48.91 5.38 31.24
CA LEU A 8 -48.82 5.00 29.81
C LEU A 8 -47.63 5.66 29.09
N ARG A 9 -47.33 6.93 29.40
CA ARG A 9 -46.13 7.62 28.86
C ARG A 9 -44.82 7.06 29.41
N ALA A 10 -44.79 6.65 30.68
CA ALA A 10 -43.60 6.01 31.26
C ALA A 10 -43.33 4.63 30.63
N LEU A 11 -44.37 3.84 30.34
CA LEU A 11 -44.22 2.54 29.66
C LEU A 11 -43.79 2.68 28.20
N LEU A 12 -44.24 3.72 27.48
CA LEU A 12 -43.86 3.96 26.08
C LEU A 12 -42.41 4.46 25.92
N ALA A 13 -41.86 5.15 26.91
CA ALA A 13 -40.46 5.60 26.89
C ALA A 13 -39.46 4.45 27.14
N THR A 14 -39.83 3.44 27.92
CA THR A 14 -38.93 2.34 28.28
C THR A 14 -38.72 1.33 27.15
N SER A 15 -39.66 1.22 26.20
CA SER A 15 -39.54 0.30 25.06
C SER A 15 -38.57 0.79 23.97
N PHE A 16 -38.17 2.07 23.94
CA PHE A 16 -37.26 2.58 22.92
C PHE A 16 -35.76 2.37 23.24
N LEU A 17 -35.40 2.03 24.49
CA LEU A 17 -33.98 1.82 24.86
C LEU A 17 -33.42 0.44 24.49
N PHE A 18 -34.28 -0.56 24.24
CA PHE A 18 -33.82 -1.92 23.92
C PHE A 18 -33.52 -2.18 22.43
N ALA A 19 -33.75 -1.19 21.56
CA ALA A 19 -33.47 -1.30 20.13
C ALA A 19 -32.07 -0.81 19.72
N LEU A 20 -31.23 -0.36 20.66
CA LEU A 20 -29.80 -0.19 20.43
C LEU A 20 -29.09 -1.55 20.51
N GLY A 21 -29.50 -2.48 19.64
CA GLY A 21 -28.79 -3.72 19.44
C GLY A 21 -27.37 -3.38 18.99
N CYS A 22 -26.39 -3.60 19.86
CA CYS A 22 -24.96 -3.52 19.53
C CYS A 22 -24.68 -4.46 18.35
N THR A 23 -24.73 -3.93 17.13
CA THR A 23 -24.22 -4.64 15.97
C THR A 23 -22.71 -4.73 16.15
N ARG A 24 -22.17 -5.95 16.12
CA ARG A 24 -20.73 -6.18 16.20
C ARG A 24 -20.09 -5.42 15.05
N THR A 25 -19.19 -4.48 15.37
CA THR A 25 -18.46 -3.72 14.35
C THR A 25 -17.83 -4.68 13.35
N PRO A 26 -18.07 -4.50 12.03
CA PRO A 26 -17.47 -5.33 11.01
C PRO A 26 -15.96 -5.41 11.19
N PHE A 27 -15.39 -6.58 10.93
CA PHE A 27 -13.96 -6.84 11.12
C PHE A 27 -13.07 -5.79 10.45
N ALA A 28 -13.42 -5.37 9.23
CA ALA A 28 -12.70 -4.38 8.44
C ALA A 28 -12.68 -2.97 9.06
N ASP A 29 -13.68 -2.62 9.89
CA ASP A 29 -13.86 -1.27 10.42
C ASP A 29 -13.35 -1.15 11.86
N ARG A 30 -12.65 -2.17 12.37
CA ARG A 30 -12.04 -2.14 13.70
C ARG A 30 -10.69 -1.42 13.67
N PRO A 31 -10.41 -0.54 14.66
CA PRO A 31 -9.16 0.19 14.72
C PRO A 31 -7.99 -0.73 15.08
N ILE A 32 -6.83 -0.40 14.55
CA ILE A 32 -5.54 -1.02 14.82
C ILE A 32 -4.90 -0.36 16.04
N SER A 33 -4.59 -1.16 17.06
CA SER A 33 -3.70 -0.72 18.14
C SER A 33 -2.28 -1.10 17.76
N ALA A 34 -1.43 -0.11 17.50
CA ALA A 34 -0.05 -0.31 17.08
C ALA A 34 0.89 0.79 17.61
N ALA A 35 0.57 1.41 18.76
CA ALA A 35 1.41 2.44 19.34
C ALA A 35 2.79 1.88 19.72
N THR A 36 2.83 0.67 20.27
CA THR A 36 4.05 -0.07 20.61
C THR A 36 4.09 -1.44 19.91
N PRO A 37 5.24 -2.13 19.88
CA PRO A 37 5.31 -3.51 19.41
C PRO A 37 4.35 -4.45 20.16
N ASP A 38 4.25 -4.28 21.48
CA ASP A 38 3.42 -5.13 22.34
C ASP A 38 1.92 -4.89 22.09
N ASP A 39 1.51 -3.62 21.95
CA ASP A 39 0.12 -3.27 21.59
C ASP A 39 -0.29 -3.91 20.26
N PHE A 40 0.64 -3.90 19.29
CA PHE A 40 0.40 -4.48 17.97
C PHE A 40 0.29 -6.01 18.03
N ALA A 41 1.16 -6.67 18.79
CA ALA A 41 1.10 -8.11 18.99
C ALA A 41 -0.18 -8.53 19.70
N GLU A 42 -0.58 -7.82 20.77
CA GLU A 42 -1.84 -8.07 21.47
C GLU A 42 -3.05 -7.87 20.57
N TRP A 43 -3.06 -6.77 19.80
CA TRP A 43 -4.13 -6.50 18.84
C TRP A 43 -4.26 -7.61 17.81
N ARG A 44 -3.15 -8.11 17.25
CA ARG A 44 -3.15 -9.25 16.31
C ARG A 44 -3.70 -10.51 16.95
N THR A 45 -3.27 -10.86 18.17
CA THR A 45 -3.76 -12.04 18.88
C THR A 45 -5.28 -11.97 19.12
N ARG A 46 -5.79 -10.80 19.53
CA ARG A 46 -7.21 -10.59 19.79
C ARG A 46 -8.07 -10.73 18.53
N LEU A 47 -7.59 -10.21 17.39
CA LEU A 47 -8.30 -10.32 16.10
C LEU A 47 -8.06 -11.64 15.38
N GLY A 48 -7.01 -12.38 15.76
CA GLY A 48 -6.60 -13.64 15.15
C GLY A 48 -7.72 -14.66 15.07
N ALA A 49 -8.56 -14.73 16.11
CA ALA A 49 -9.66 -15.67 16.20
C ALA A 49 -10.83 -15.39 15.24
N GLU A 50 -10.90 -14.20 14.65
CA GLU A 50 -12.05 -13.77 13.84
C GLU A 50 -11.75 -13.63 12.35
N ALA A 51 -10.48 -13.46 11.98
CA ALA A 51 -10.11 -13.27 10.58
C ALA A 51 -9.93 -14.60 9.84
N THR A 52 -10.23 -14.61 8.56
CA THR A 52 -9.89 -15.72 7.67
C THR A 52 -8.39 -15.72 7.34
N GLU A 53 -7.89 -16.86 6.88
CA GLU A 53 -6.50 -16.98 6.41
C GLU A 53 -6.19 -15.98 5.29
N ASP A 54 -7.11 -15.80 4.34
CA ASP A 54 -6.95 -14.84 3.25
C ASP A 54 -6.85 -13.39 3.74
N GLN A 55 -7.63 -13.03 4.77
CA GLN A 55 -7.57 -11.69 5.37
C GLN A 55 -6.24 -11.44 6.07
N TRP A 56 -5.70 -12.45 6.78
CA TRP A 56 -4.37 -12.35 7.38
C TRP A 56 -3.26 -12.25 6.34
N ARG A 57 -3.35 -13.03 5.26
CA ARG A 57 -2.38 -12.96 4.16
C ARG A 57 -2.38 -11.59 3.51
N ASP A 58 -3.55 -11.02 3.23
CA ASP A 58 -3.68 -9.68 2.67
C ASP A 58 -3.13 -8.61 3.64
N PHE A 59 -3.38 -8.75 4.94
CA PHE A 59 -2.86 -7.82 5.95
C PHE A 59 -1.33 -7.90 6.13
N ASP A 60 -0.77 -9.10 6.18
CA ASP A 60 0.68 -9.28 6.34
C ASP A 60 1.45 -8.76 5.12
N MET A 61 0.90 -8.96 3.93
CA MET A 61 1.42 -8.35 2.70
C MET A 61 1.34 -6.82 2.75
N ALA A 62 0.21 -6.24 3.17
CA ALA A 62 0.06 -4.80 3.34
C ALA A 62 1.09 -4.22 4.33
N VAL A 63 1.28 -4.87 5.48
CA VAL A 63 2.31 -4.50 6.48
C VAL A 63 3.71 -4.54 5.87
N GLN A 64 4.03 -5.59 5.11
CA GLN A 64 5.35 -5.72 4.48
C GLN A 64 5.60 -4.62 3.44
N GLU A 65 4.61 -4.28 2.61
CA GLU A 65 4.73 -3.21 1.62
C GLU A 65 4.85 -1.83 2.27
N LEU A 66 4.21 -1.61 3.41
CA LEU A 66 4.43 -0.40 4.21
C LEU A 66 5.85 -0.33 4.76
N LYS A 67 6.44 -1.44 5.21
CA LYS A 67 7.87 -1.46 5.63
C LYS A 67 8.80 -1.16 4.46
N ILE A 68 8.54 -1.71 3.28
CA ILE A 68 9.30 -1.41 2.06
C ILE A 68 9.19 0.09 1.72
N LYS A 69 7.99 0.67 1.83
CA LYS A 69 7.76 2.10 1.62
C LYS A 69 8.53 2.96 2.63
N VAL A 70 8.51 2.62 3.91
CA VAL A 70 9.31 3.31 4.95
C VAL A 70 10.82 3.20 4.66
N MET A 71 11.28 2.04 4.21
CA MET A 71 12.68 1.82 3.83
C MET A 71 13.07 2.69 2.62
N ALA A 72 12.20 2.81 1.61
CA ALA A 72 12.43 3.70 0.48
C ALA A 72 12.44 5.19 0.88
N GLU A 73 11.60 5.60 1.83
CA GLU A 73 11.52 6.98 2.34
C GLU A 73 12.73 7.37 3.22
N ARG A 74 13.28 6.43 4.00
CA ARG A 74 14.33 6.70 5.01
C ARG A 74 15.73 6.17 4.63
N GLY A 75 15.85 5.40 3.56
CA GLY A 75 17.08 4.69 3.20
C GLY A 75 17.34 3.47 4.09
N ASN A 76 18.57 2.96 4.08
CA ASN A 76 19.00 1.79 4.87
C ASN A 76 18.91 2.08 6.37
N SER A 77 17.76 1.77 6.95
CA SER A 77 17.46 1.93 8.36
C SER A 77 17.46 0.57 9.07
N ALA A 78 17.76 0.55 10.37
CA ALA A 78 17.63 -0.65 11.19
C ALA A 78 16.18 -1.16 11.21
N LYS A 79 16.00 -2.47 11.42
CA LYS A 79 14.69 -3.12 11.44
C LYS A 79 13.69 -2.43 12.38
N ASP A 80 14.12 -2.03 13.58
CA ASP A 80 13.23 -1.43 14.57
C ASP A 80 12.66 -0.07 14.10
N VAL A 81 13.46 0.70 13.36
CA VAL A 81 13.05 1.98 12.76
C VAL A 81 12.02 1.76 11.65
N LEU A 82 12.16 0.69 10.87
CA LEU A 82 11.18 0.33 9.84
C LEU A 82 9.86 -0.13 10.48
N ASP A 83 9.95 -0.95 11.51
CA ASP A 83 8.79 -1.47 12.24
C ASP A 83 8.04 -0.34 12.96
N GLU A 84 8.75 0.59 13.59
CA GLU A 84 8.19 1.80 14.19
C GLU A 84 7.52 2.71 13.14
N GLY A 85 8.20 2.98 12.01
CA GLY A 85 7.64 3.79 10.94
C GLY A 85 6.37 3.18 10.34
N MET A 86 6.35 1.85 10.14
CA MET A 86 5.17 1.14 9.68
C MET A 86 4.03 1.23 10.70
N ARG A 87 4.30 0.95 11.98
CA ARG A 87 3.31 1.05 13.06
C ARG A 87 2.72 2.45 13.17
N GLY A 88 3.56 3.48 13.09
CA GLY A 88 3.12 4.88 13.07
C GLY A 88 2.17 5.21 11.90
N LYS A 89 2.31 4.55 10.74
CA LYS A 89 1.40 4.74 9.60
C LYS A 89 0.04 4.07 9.81
N ILE A 90 -0.07 2.99 10.61
CA ILE A 90 -1.32 2.20 10.76
C ILE A 90 -2.02 2.38 12.12
N ASN A 91 -1.32 2.86 13.15
CA ASN A 91 -1.90 3.03 14.49
C ASN A 91 -3.13 3.95 14.46
N GLY A 92 -4.23 3.49 15.07
CA GLY A 92 -5.51 4.19 15.11
C GLY A 92 -6.33 4.13 13.82
N LYS A 93 -5.79 3.59 12.72
CA LYS A 93 -6.54 3.35 11.47
C LYS A 93 -7.35 2.09 11.58
N THR A 94 -8.43 2.00 10.83
CA THR A 94 -9.17 0.75 10.63
C THR A 94 -8.34 -0.27 9.84
N LEU A 95 -8.69 -1.55 9.96
CA LEU A 95 -8.07 -2.59 9.14
C LEU A 95 -8.21 -2.31 7.64
N ARG A 96 -9.39 -1.86 7.21
CA ARG A 96 -9.66 -1.43 5.83
C ARG A 96 -8.67 -0.36 5.37
N GLU A 97 -8.51 0.70 6.14
CA GLU A 97 -7.59 1.78 5.80
C GLU A 97 -6.14 1.30 5.72
N ALA A 98 -5.70 0.43 6.63
CA ALA A 98 -4.35 -0.12 6.59
C ALA A 98 -4.12 -1.02 5.36
N LEU A 99 -5.11 -1.84 4.99
CA LEU A 99 -5.05 -2.65 3.77
C LEU A 99 -4.97 -1.76 2.53
N VAL A 100 -5.81 -0.73 2.44
CA VAL A 100 -5.76 0.25 1.36
C VAL A 100 -4.37 0.89 1.26
N LEU A 101 -3.82 1.36 2.38
CA LEU A 101 -2.49 1.98 2.40
C LEU A 101 -1.38 1.02 1.94
N GLY A 102 -1.44 -0.26 2.34
CA GLY A 102 -0.47 -1.27 1.92
C GLY A 102 -0.58 -1.61 0.44
N PHE A 103 -1.81 -1.79 -0.07
CA PHE A 103 -2.04 -2.04 -1.49
C PHE A 103 -1.68 -0.84 -2.37
N GLU A 104 -1.95 0.39 -1.94
CA GLU A 104 -1.49 1.59 -2.62
C GLU A 104 0.04 1.68 -2.66
N ALA A 105 0.71 1.38 -1.55
CA ALA A 105 2.17 1.31 -1.49
C ALA A 105 2.74 0.26 -2.46
N ARG A 106 2.10 -0.91 -2.53
CA ARG A 106 2.46 -1.97 -3.49
C ARG A 106 2.27 -1.52 -4.93
N ARG A 107 1.12 -0.94 -5.26
CA ARG A 107 0.83 -0.42 -6.61
C ARG A 107 1.89 0.59 -7.03
N GLU A 108 2.17 1.56 -6.17
CA GLU A 108 3.17 2.61 -6.41
C GLU A 108 4.56 2.03 -6.70
N ARG A 109 4.98 1.02 -5.91
CA ARG A 109 6.25 0.31 -6.13
C ARG A 109 6.28 -0.43 -7.47
N LEU A 110 5.23 -1.19 -7.78
CA LEU A 110 5.13 -1.95 -9.02
C LEU A 110 5.09 -1.04 -10.26
N GLU A 111 4.40 0.10 -10.17
CA GLU A 111 4.35 1.09 -11.24
C GLU A 111 5.72 1.73 -11.50
N ARG A 112 6.50 2.05 -10.45
CA ARG A 112 7.89 2.50 -10.61
C ARG A 112 8.74 1.44 -11.28
N GLU A 113 8.69 0.20 -10.81
CA GLU A 113 9.47 -0.89 -11.40
C GLU A 113 9.10 -1.12 -12.87
N ARG A 114 7.80 -1.06 -13.20
CA ARG A 114 7.34 -1.17 -14.59
C ARG A 114 7.88 -0.04 -15.45
N ALA A 115 7.89 1.19 -14.93
CA ALA A 115 8.42 2.36 -15.64
C ALA A 115 9.94 2.22 -15.89
N GLU A 116 10.70 1.70 -14.91
CA GLU A 116 12.13 1.43 -15.06
C GLU A 116 12.41 0.37 -16.13
N VAL A 117 11.67 -0.75 -16.12
CA VAL A 117 11.78 -1.79 -17.15
C VAL A 117 11.45 -1.21 -18.54
N GLN A 118 10.38 -0.42 -18.64
CA GLN A 118 10.02 0.22 -19.90
C GLN A 118 11.11 1.18 -20.39
N ALA A 119 11.71 1.97 -19.50
CA ALA A 119 12.80 2.87 -19.84
C ALA A 119 14.04 2.13 -20.38
N ARG A 120 14.34 0.92 -19.87
CA ARG A 120 15.40 0.06 -20.42
C ARG A 120 15.06 -0.47 -21.81
N ILE A 121 13.83 -0.95 -22.01
CA ILE A 121 13.34 -1.36 -23.35
C ILE A 121 13.50 -0.20 -24.36
N ASP A 122 13.09 1.00 -23.96
CA ASP A 122 13.18 2.19 -24.80
C ASP A 122 14.65 2.59 -25.06
N HIS A 123 15.54 2.44 -24.08
CA HIS A 123 16.98 2.62 -24.27
C HIS A 123 17.56 1.60 -25.26
N ASP A 124 17.31 0.32 -25.06
CA ASP A 124 17.85 -0.79 -25.86
C ASP A 124 17.28 -0.84 -27.28
N SER A 125 16.08 -0.26 -27.49
CA SER A 125 15.50 -0.09 -28.82
C SER A 125 16.29 0.89 -29.70
N ARG A 126 17.02 1.83 -29.07
CA ARG A 126 17.83 2.86 -29.75
C ARG A 126 19.27 2.42 -30.02
N LEU A 127 19.73 1.32 -29.40
CA LEU A 127 21.07 0.79 -29.62
C LEU A 127 21.16 0.10 -30.99
N VAL A 128 22.04 0.61 -31.85
CA VAL A 128 22.42 -0.03 -33.11
C VAL A 128 23.57 -0.99 -32.81
N THR A 129 23.28 -2.30 -32.78
CA THR A 129 24.30 -3.33 -32.61
C THR A 129 25.10 -3.49 -33.90
N LYS A 130 26.42 -3.62 -33.81
CA LYS A 130 27.24 -4.07 -34.95
C LYS A 130 26.70 -5.42 -35.45
N PRO A 131 26.78 -5.70 -36.76
CA PRO A 131 26.28 -6.94 -37.33
C PRO A 131 27.21 -8.10 -37.00
N ASP A 132 27.15 -8.58 -35.76
CA ASP A 132 27.65 -9.89 -35.37
C ASP A 132 26.47 -10.74 -34.87
N THR A 133 26.53 -12.05 -35.10
CA THR A 133 25.41 -12.96 -34.80
C THR A 133 25.27 -13.18 -33.30
N ALA A 134 26.37 -13.26 -32.56
CA ALA A 134 26.36 -13.52 -31.12
C ALA A 134 25.74 -12.37 -30.30
N SER A 135 26.14 -11.13 -30.55
CA SER A 135 25.59 -9.95 -29.86
C SER A 135 24.13 -9.72 -30.24
N SER A 136 23.73 -9.98 -31.50
CA SER A 136 22.33 -9.87 -31.92
C SER A 136 21.41 -10.86 -31.16
N ALA A 137 21.86 -12.11 -30.97
CA ALA A 137 21.12 -13.12 -30.23
C ALA A 137 21.04 -12.76 -28.74
N TYR A 138 22.13 -12.26 -28.16
CA TYR A 138 22.17 -11.80 -26.77
C TYR A 138 21.18 -10.64 -26.55
N VAL A 139 21.24 -9.58 -27.37
CA VAL A 139 20.33 -8.42 -27.26
C VAL A 139 18.87 -8.84 -27.45
N ALA A 140 18.58 -9.76 -28.37
CA ALA A 140 17.23 -10.29 -28.54
C ALA A 140 16.73 -11.02 -27.28
N SER A 141 17.61 -11.76 -26.58
CA SER A 141 17.26 -12.44 -25.33
C SER A 141 16.98 -11.47 -24.19
N VAL A 142 17.77 -10.39 -24.06
CA VAL A 142 17.57 -9.33 -23.06
C VAL A 142 16.24 -8.61 -23.30
N LYS A 143 15.96 -8.21 -24.55
CA LYS A 143 14.69 -7.55 -24.92
C LYS A 143 13.47 -8.43 -24.62
N ARG A 144 13.58 -9.74 -24.84
CA ARG A 144 12.53 -10.69 -24.49
C ARG A 144 12.32 -10.74 -22.98
N ALA A 145 13.39 -10.89 -22.20
CA ALA A 145 13.32 -10.94 -20.74
C ALA A 145 12.70 -9.65 -20.13
N ASP A 146 13.10 -8.48 -20.61
CA ASP A 146 12.52 -7.21 -20.15
C ASP A 146 11.04 -7.07 -20.55
N SER A 147 10.64 -7.52 -21.75
CA SER A 147 9.24 -7.54 -22.17
C SER A 147 8.40 -8.46 -21.28
N ASP A 148 8.90 -9.67 -21.00
CA ASP A 148 8.24 -10.63 -20.11
C ASP A 148 8.10 -10.07 -18.69
N ARG A 149 9.13 -9.37 -18.18
CA ARG A 149 9.07 -8.71 -16.86
C ARG A 149 8.05 -7.58 -16.83
N ARG A 150 7.99 -6.73 -17.87
CA ARG A 150 6.98 -5.66 -17.97
C ARG A 150 5.57 -6.23 -17.97
N ASP A 151 5.34 -7.31 -18.70
CA ASP A 151 4.03 -7.94 -18.79
C ASP A 151 3.62 -8.58 -17.46
N LEU A 152 4.56 -9.19 -16.74
CA LEU A 152 4.34 -9.67 -15.37
C LEU A 152 3.95 -8.52 -14.44
N LEU A 153 4.72 -7.43 -14.41
CA LEU A 153 4.42 -6.26 -13.57
C LEU A 153 3.06 -5.64 -13.91
N THR A 154 2.68 -5.65 -15.19
CA THR A 154 1.37 -5.16 -15.64
C THR A 154 0.23 -6.00 -15.06
N ARG A 155 0.38 -7.33 -15.04
CA ARG A 155 -0.59 -8.23 -14.39
C ARG A 155 -0.65 -8.02 -12.88
N GLU A 156 0.50 -7.88 -12.21
CA GLU A 156 0.53 -7.63 -10.76
C GLU A 156 -0.13 -6.30 -10.38
N VAL A 157 0.06 -5.23 -11.18
CA VAL A 157 -0.64 -3.96 -10.99
C VAL A 157 -2.16 -4.12 -11.16
N ALA A 158 -2.60 -4.91 -12.15
CA ALA A 158 -4.02 -5.18 -12.35
C ALA A 158 -4.63 -5.93 -11.14
N GLU A 159 -3.96 -6.97 -10.65
CA GLU A 159 -4.38 -7.72 -9.45
C GLU A 159 -4.52 -6.81 -8.22
N VAL A 160 -3.54 -5.92 -7.98
CA VAL A 160 -3.59 -4.95 -6.87
C VAL A 160 -4.75 -3.97 -7.05
N ASN A 161 -5.05 -3.54 -8.27
CA ASN A 161 -6.20 -2.66 -8.54
C ASN A 161 -7.53 -3.36 -8.30
N GLU A 162 -7.65 -4.65 -8.64
CA GLU A 162 -8.84 -5.46 -8.31
C GLU A 162 -9.03 -5.59 -6.80
N LYS A 163 -7.94 -5.82 -6.05
CA LYS A 163 -7.95 -5.83 -4.58
C LYS A 163 -8.41 -4.50 -4.02
N LEU A 164 -7.84 -3.38 -4.48
CA LEU A 164 -8.23 -2.02 -4.06
C LEU A 164 -9.72 -1.74 -4.33
N ALA A 165 -10.22 -2.14 -5.50
CA ALA A 165 -11.63 -2.02 -5.84
C ALA A 165 -12.53 -2.82 -4.89
N GLY A 166 -12.12 -4.03 -4.50
CA GLY A 166 -12.81 -4.83 -3.48
C GLY A 166 -12.90 -4.17 -2.10
N TRP A 167 -11.99 -3.25 -1.79
CA TRP A 167 -11.99 -2.46 -0.56
C TRP A 167 -12.71 -1.11 -0.68
N GLY A 168 -13.30 -0.81 -1.85
CA GLY A 168 -14.04 0.43 -2.10
C GLY A 168 -13.17 1.59 -2.61
N VAL A 169 -11.91 1.33 -2.98
CA VAL A 169 -11.04 2.33 -3.59
C VAL A 169 -11.23 2.28 -5.10
N ALA A 170 -11.65 3.39 -5.70
CA ALA A 170 -11.77 3.47 -7.15
C ALA A 170 -10.39 3.19 -7.80
N PRO A 171 -10.33 2.43 -8.90
CA PRO A 171 -9.08 2.22 -9.61
C PRO A 171 -8.52 3.58 -10.00
N ALA A 172 -7.23 3.82 -9.71
CA ALA A 172 -6.58 5.02 -10.19
C ALA A 172 -6.73 5.05 -11.71
N ASN A 173 -7.22 6.17 -12.24
CA ASN A 173 -7.48 6.30 -13.65
C ASN A 173 -6.13 6.15 -14.38
N VAL A 174 -5.91 4.98 -14.99
CA VAL A 174 -4.62 4.57 -15.61
C VAL A 174 -4.20 5.51 -16.76
N ALA A 175 -5.08 6.45 -17.13
CA ALA A 175 -4.88 7.41 -18.20
C ALA A 175 -3.84 8.52 -17.94
N GLN A 176 -3.28 8.66 -16.73
CA GLN A 176 -2.27 9.69 -16.49
C GLN A 176 -0.86 9.13 -16.72
N ALA A 177 -0.45 9.14 -18.00
CA ALA A 177 0.95 8.97 -18.38
C ALA A 177 1.85 9.88 -17.53
N PRO A 178 3.04 9.41 -17.10
CA PRO A 178 3.92 10.19 -16.23
C PRO A 178 4.34 11.48 -16.94
N GLY A 179 3.67 12.57 -16.58
CA GLY A 179 4.17 13.91 -16.81
C GLY A 179 5.54 13.99 -16.13
N LYS A 180 6.57 14.21 -16.95
CA LYS A 180 7.96 14.49 -16.58
C LYS A 180 8.04 15.37 -15.32
N THR A 181 8.10 14.78 -14.13
CA THR A 181 8.66 15.46 -12.96
C THR A 181 10.16 15.19 -13.02
N GLY A 182 10.83 16.06 -13.78
CA GLY A 182 12.30 16.05 -13.83
C GLY A 182 12.88 16.23 -12.43
N PRO A 183 14.04 15.63 -12.14
CA PRO A 183 14.70 15.84 -10.86
C PRO A 183 15.04 17.32 -10.74
N ALA A 184 14.49 17.97 -9.70
CA ALA A 184 14.97 19.25 -9.22
C ALA A 184 16.38 19.03 -8.65
N ALA A 185 17.38 19.00 -9.53
CA ALA A 185 18.78 19.04 -9.16
C ALA A 185 19.08 20.44 -8.61
N THR A 186 18.92 20.61 -7.29
CA THR A 186 19.54 21.71 -6.55
C THR A 186 21.02 21.35 -6.39
N GLY A 187 21.78 21.60 -7.46
CA GLY A 187 23.24 21.57 -7.41
C GLY A 187 23.70 22.76 -6.57
N THR A 188 24.11 22.50 -5.33
CA THR A 188 24.94 23.44 -4.56
C THR A 188 26.31 23.51 -5.24
N PRO A 189 26.78 24.69 -5.68
CA PRO A 189 28.12 24.82 -6.23
C PRO A 189 29.16 24.57 -5.13
N VAL A 190 30.02 23.57 -5.33
CA VAL A 190 31.23 23.37 -4.52
C VAL A 190 32.23 24.45 -4.94
N ALA A 191 32.48 25.40 -4.05
CA ALA A 191 33.55 26.37 -4.20
C ALA A 191 34.90 25.65 -4.18
N SER A 192 35.63 25.72 -5.29
CA SER A 192 37.05 25.36 -5.34
C SER A 192 37.83 26.40 -4.55
N GLN A 193 38.47 25.97 -3.46
CA GLN A 193 39.51 26.76 -2.82
C GLN A 193 40.85 26.38 -3.45
N ASP A 194 41.35 27.29 -4.28
CA ASP A 194 42.76 27.33 -4.66
C ASP A 194 43.59 27.70 -3.42
N THR A 195 44.55 26.85 -3.06
CA THR A 195 45.62 27.20 -2.11
C THR A 195 46.93 27.32 -2.87
N HIS A 196 47.55 28.49 -2.70
CA HIS A 196 48.90 28.85 -3.11
C HIS A 196 49.99 28.04 -2.39
#